data_AF-A0A1F9MS16-F1
#
_entry.id   AF-A0A1F9MS16-F1
#
_cell.length_a   1.000
_cell.length_b   1.000
_cell.length_c   1.000
_cell.angle_alpha   90.00
_cell.angle_beta   90.00
_cell.angle_gamma   90.00
#
_symmetry.space_group_name_H-M   'P 1'
#
loop_
_entity.id
_entity.type
_entity.pdbx_description
1 polymer ?
#
loop_
_entity_poly.entity_id
_entity_poly.type
_entity_poly.pdbx_seq_one_letter_code
_entity_poly.pdbx_strand_id
1 'polypeptide(L)'
;MQQTVPSVGMVQENLSRMQELLKKDEENYQAILEATTHKANWIIFGLTVVILAAGISGGVWFVQSITKPLKELLVYSRKFGEGDLTVELTIDRQDEVGEIASSLKESAARLNGIVSHIRTTADNVATESQELSASAEELSQGATE
;
A
#
# COMPACT_ATOMS: atom_id res chain seq x y z
N MET A 1 33.21 14.66 89.71
CA MET A 1 32.51 13.77 88.73
C MET A 1 31.58 14.61 87.86
N GLN A 2 32.16 15.59 87.17
CA GLN A 2 31.53 16.49 86.19
C GLN A 2 32.03 16.07 84.81
N GLN A 3 31.15 16.05 83.80
CA GLN A 3 31.40 15.98 82.33
C GLN A 3 30.71 14.87 81.49
N THR A 4 29.67 14.17 81.97
CA THR A 4 28.92 13.21 81.10
C THR A 4 27.49 13.62 80.73
N VAL A 5 26.98 14.75 81.22
CA VAL A 5 25.58 15.18 80.99
C VAL A 5 25.33 15.91 79.65
N PRO A 6 26.27 16.62 79.00
CA PRO A 6 25.98 17.25 77.69
C PRO A 6 25.92 16.25 76.53
N SER A 7 26.59 15.10 76.63
CA SER A 7 26.72 14.14 75.52
C SER A 7 25.47 13.29 75.30
N VAL A 8 24.71 12.95 76.34
CA VAL A 8 23.49 12.12 76.20
C VAL A 8 22.35 12.89 75.55
N GLY A 9 22.17 14.17 75.88
CA GLY A 9 21.17 15.03 75.24
C GLY A 9 21.47 15.29 73.75
N MET A 10 22.74 15.52 73.41
CA MET A 10 23.19 15.64 72.02
C MET A 10 23.00 14.34 71.23
N VAL A 11 23.21 13.18 71.85
CA VAL A 11 22.96 11.89 71.20
C VAL A 11 21.46 11.67 70.95
N GLN A 12 20.58 12.05 71.88
CA GLN A 12 19.13 11.97 71.67
C GLN A 12 18.65 12.94 70.58
N GLU A 13 19.13 14.18 70.57
CA GLU A 13 18.82 15.15 69.53
C GLU A 13 19.29 14.66 68.16
N ASN A 14 20.52 14.16 68.07
CA ASN A 14 21.05 13.58 66.83
C ASN A 14 20.25 12.36 66.39
N LEU A 15 19.77 11.52 67.33
CA LEU A 15 18.95 10.36 67.00
C LEU A 15 17.58 10.75 66.45
N SER A 16 16.92 11.76 67.04
CA SER A 16 15.66 12.30 66.50
C SER A 16 15.87 12.91 65.12
N ARG A 17 16.95 13.67 64.93
CA ARG A 17 17.35 14.21 63.63
C ARG A 17 17.61 13.11 62.60
N MET A 18 18.28 12.02 62.99
CA MET A 18 18.51 10.87 62.12
C MET A 18 17.19 10.19 61.73
N GLN A 19 16.27 9.98 62.67
CA GLN A 19 14.96 9.40 62.39
C GLN A 19 14.14 10.27 61.43
N GLU A 20 14.17 11.59 61.60
CA GLU A 20 13.50 12.54 60.72
C GLU A 20 14.09 12.52 59.30
N LEU A 21 15.43 12.48 59.19
CA LEU A 21 16.11 12.36 57.90
C LEU A 21 15.77 11.04 57.19
N LEU A 22 15.76 9.91 57.91
CA LEU A 22 15.39 8.60 57.33
C LEU A 22 13.95 8.59 56.80
N LYS A 23 13.00 9.18 57.55
CA LYS A 23 11.60 9.28 57.11
C LYS A 23 11.45 10.15 55.87
N LYS A 24 12.13 11.30 55.84
CA LYS A 24 12.11 12.22 54.69
C LYS A 24 12.76 11.58 53.45
N ASP A 25 13.81 10.81 53.65
CA ASP A 25 14.46 10.05 52.58
C ASP A 25 13.53 8.97 52.03
N GLU A 26 12.83 8.21 52.89
CA GLU A 26 11.82 7.23 52.48
C GLU A 26 10.66 7.84 51.67
N GLU A 27 10.11 8.97 52.12
CA GLU A 27 9.07 9.71 51.38
C GLU A 27 9.58 10.23 50.02
N ASN A 28 10.82 10.75 49.96
CA ASN A 28 11.45 11.17 48.71
C ASN A 28 11.71 9.97 47.77
N TYR A 29 12.16 8.83 48.30
CA TYR A 29 12.36 7.61 47.51
C TYR A 29 11.05 7.14 46.88
N GLN A 30 9.94 7.11 47.65
CA GLN A 30 8.63 6.73 47.11
C GLN A 30 8.16 7.71 46.02
N ALA A 31 8.29 9.02 46.24
CA ALA A 31 7.92 10.03 45.26
C ALA A 31 8.73 9.94 43.96
N ILE A 32 10.04 9.63 44.05
CA ILE A 32 10.90 9.43 42.88
C ILE A 32 10.52 8.14 42.13
N LEU A 33 10.15 7.07 42.82
CA LEU A 33 9.71 5.82 42.20
C LEU A 33 8.39 5.99 41.44
N GLU A 34 7.40 6.67 42.04
CA GLU A 34 6.13 6.99 41.37
C GLU A 34 6.34 7.91 40.15
N ALA A 35 7.17 8.94 40.28
CA ALA A 35 7.48 9.83 39.16
C ALA A 35 8.25 9.12 38.03
N THR A 36 9.13 8.18 38.36
CA THR A 36 9.92 7.41 37.38
C THR A 36 9.04 6.39 36.66
N THR A 37 8.17 5.69 37.38
CA THR A 37 7.22 4.74 36.79
C THR A 37 6.21 5.44 35.89
N HIS A 38 5.69 6.61 36.28
CA HIS A 38 4.75 7.37 35.46
C HIS A 38 5.38 7.84 34.15
N LYS A 39 6.59 8.41 34.20
CA LYS A 39 7.34 8.83 33.00
C LYS A 39 7.68 7.63 32.10
N ALA A 40 8.12 6.51 32.68
CA ALA A 40 8.40 5.29 31.93
C ALA A 40 7.17 4.75 31.20
N ASN A 41 6.00 4.73 31.86
CA ASN A 41 4.75 4.28 31.26
C ASN A 41 4.31 5.16 30.08
N TRP A 42 4.46 6.48 30.16
CA TRP A 42 4.16 7.37 29.02
C TRP A 42 5.10 7.17 27.84
N ILE A 43 6.40 6.93 28.09
CA ILE A 43 7.36 6.61 27.04
C ILE A 43 6.99 5.28 26.37
N ILE A 44 6.69 4.25 27.15
CA ILE A 44 6.28 2.93 26.63
C ILE A 44 5.00 3.07 25.80
N PHE A 45 3.97 3.75 26.33
CA PHE A 45 2.73 3.99 25.61
C PHE A 45 2.95 4.74 24.30
N GLY A 46 3.76 5.79 24.31
CA GLY A 46 4.13 6.54 23.11
C GLY A 46 4.82 5.66 22.07
N LEU A 47 5.79 4.84 22.48
CA LEU A 47 6.47 3.89 21.59
C LEU A 47 5.50 2.86 20.99
N THR A 48 4.59 2.31 21.80
CA THR A 48 3.57 1.37 21.31
C THR A 48 2.68 2.02 20.25
N VAL A 49 2.21 3.24 20.49
CA VAL A 49 1.39 3.98 19.53
C VAL A 49 2.15 4.24 18.22
N VAL A 50 3.42 4.64 18.30
CA VAL A 50 4.26 4.88 17.12
C VAL A 50 4.46 3.60 16.30
N ILE A 51 4.73 2.46 16.95
CA ILE A 51 4.91 1.17 16.26
C ILE A 51 3.61 0.75 15.55
N LEU A 52 2.47 0.87 16.24
CA LEU A 52 1.16 0.54 15.66
C LEU A 52 0.84 1.45 14.47
N ALA A 53 1.05 2.76 14.62
CA ALA A 53 0.83 3.73 13.55
C ALA A 53 1.73 3.46 12.34
N ALA A 54 3.01 3.14 12.56
CA ALA A 54 3.94 2.77 11.51
C ALA A 54 3.51 1.49 10.78
N GLY A 55 3.05 0.47 11.51
CA GLY A 55 2.54 -0.78 10.93
C GLY A 55 1.31 -0.57 10.05
N ILE A 56 0.32 0.19 10.54
CA ILE A 56 -0.88 0.52 9.76
C ILE A 56 -0.52 1.33 8.53
N SER A 57 0.31 2.37 8.70
CA SER A 57 0.74 3.24 7.60
C SER A 57 1.50 2.46 6.53
N GLY A 58 2.42 1.58 6.94
CA GLY A 58 3.17 0.70 6.05
C GLY A 58 2.26 -0.26 5.28
N GLY A 59 1.27 -0.86 5.97
CA GLY A 59 0.28 -1.72 5.33
C GLY A 59 -0.57 -1.00 4.28
N VAL A 60 -1.08 0.19 4.62
CA VAL A 60 -1.85 1.02 3.68
C VAL A 60 -1.00 1.42 2.48
N TRP A 61 0.24 1.86 2.72
CA TRP A 61 1.17 2.23 1.66
C TRP A 61 1.51 1.04 0.75
N PHE A 62 1.71 -0.16 1.30
CA PHE A 62 1.98 -1.38 0.54
C PHE A 62 0.80 -1.77 -0.36
N VAL A 63 -0.43 -1.75 0.17
CA VAL A 63 -1.64 -2.06 -0.61
C VAL A 63 -1.84 -1.06 -1.76
N GLN A 64 -1.62 0.23 -1.50
CA GLN A 64 -1.75 1.26 -2.52
C GLN A 64 -0.62 1.19 -3.56
N SER A 65 0.60 0.85 -3.14
CA SER A 65 1.76 0.80 -4.02
C SER A 65 1.77 -0.45 -4.90
N ILE A 66 1.33 -1.61 -4.41
CA ILE A 66 1.48 -2.88 -5.16
C ILE A 66 0.12 -3.51 -5.48
N THR A 67 -0.69 -3.77 -4.45
CA THR A 67 -1.92 -4.56 -4.61
C THR A 67 -2.94 -3.88 -5.52
N LYS A 68 -3.09 -2.56 -5.41
CA LYS A 68 -4.06 -1.80 -6.22
C LYS A 68 -3.69 -1.81 -7.71
N PRO A 69 -2.46 -1.42 -8.14
CA PRO A 69 -2.05 -1.54 -9.55
C PRO A 69 -2.14 -2.96 -10.12
N LEU A 70 -1.77 -3.98 -9.34
CA LEU A 70 -1.88 -5.37 -9.79
C LEU A 70 -3.34 -5.80 -10.01
N LYS A 71 -4.26 -5.31 -9.18
CA LYS A 71 -5.70 -5.57 -9.37
C LYS A 71 -6.23 -4.86 -10.62
N GLU A 72 -5.78 -3.65 -10.91
CA GLU A 72 -6.11 -2.93 -12.15
C GLU A 72 -5.60 -3.69 -13.39
N LEU A 73 -4.36 -4.18 -13.36
CA LEU A 73 -3.81 -5.05 -14.40
C LEU A 73 -4.64 -6.33 -14.60
N LEU A 74 -5.03 -6.98 -13.51
CA LEU A 74 -5.84 -8.20 -13.57
C LEU A 74 -7.22 -7.95 -14.19
N VAL A 75 -7.88 -6.85 -13.81
CA VAL A 75 -9.18 -6.47 -14.38
C VAL A 75 -9.04 -6.15 -15.86
N TYR A 76 -8.02 -5.39 -16.24
CA TYR A 76 -7.74 -5.08 -17.63
C TYR A 76 -7.48 -6.36 -18.45
N SER A 77 -6.61 -7.25 -17.95
CA SER A 77 -6.26 -8.50 -18.61
C SER A 77 -7.48 -9.41 -18.82
N ARG A 78 -8.43 -9.45 -17.87
CA ARG A 78 -9.69 -10.18 -18.05
C ARG A 78 -10.54 -9.61 -19.18
N LYS A 79 -10.79 -8.29 -19.19
CA LYS A 79 -11.59 -7.66 -20.24
C LYS A 79 -10.94 -7.80 -21.62
N PHE A 80 -9.62 -7.59 -21.69
CA PHE A 80 -8.80 -7.85 -22.86
C PHE A 80 -8.96 -9.32 -23.35
N GLY A 81 -8.90 -10.29 -22.43
CA GLY A 81 -9.07 -11.71 -22.75
C GLY A 81 -10.50 -12.09 -23.17
N GLU A 82 -11.50 -11.32 -22.75
CA GLU A 82 -12.89 -11.44 -23.20
C GLU A 82 -13.13 -10.79 -24.57
N GLY A 83 -12.12 -10.15 -25.16
CA GLY A 83 -12.20 -9.51 -26.48
C GLY A 83 -12.60 -8.03 -26.45
N ASP A 84 -12.74 -7.43 -25.26
CA ASP A 84 -12.96 -5.99 -25.13
C ASP A 84 -11.61 -5.24 -25.21
N LEU A 85 -11.27 -4.83 -26.43
CA LEU A 85 -10.06 -4.06 -26.74
C LEU A 85 -10.27 -2.54 -26.63
N THR A 86 -11.40 -2.09 -26.10
CA THR A 86 -11.73 -0.65 -25.94
C THR A 86 -11.38 -0.11 -24.56
N VAL A 87 -11.04 -1.00 -23.62
CA VAL A 87 -10.66 -0.64 -22.25
C VAL A 87 -9.30 0.05 -22.25
N GLU A 88 -9.16 1.06 -21.39
CA GLU A 88 -7.92 1.79 -21.19
C GLU A 88 -7.22 1.36 -19.89
N LEU A 89 -5.89 1.25 -19.92
CA LEU A 89 -5.05 0.93 -18.76
C LEU A 89 -4.19 2.13 -18.38
N THR A 90 -4.62 2.85 -17.35
CA THR A 90 -3.92 4.05 -16.86
C THR A 90 -3.06 3.70 -15.64
N ILE A 91 -1.90 3.10 -15.87
CA ILE A 91 -0.87 2.90 -14.85
C ILE A 91 0.34 3.75 -15.23
N ASP A 92 0.60 4.80 -14.46
CA ASP A 92 1.77 5.66 -14.57
C ASP A 92 2.79 5.26 -13.50
N ARG A 93 3.65 4.29 -13.84
CA ARG A 93 4.73 3.78 -13.00
C ARG A 93 5.95 3.51 -13.84
N GLN A 94 7.12 3.70 -13.24
CA GLN A 94 8.43 3.47 -13.87
C GLN A 94 9.14 2.22 -13.32
N ASP A 95 8.38 1.32 -12.69
CA ASP A 95 8.88 0.05 -12.16
C ASP A 95 8.37 -1.13 -13.01
N GLU A 96 8.61 -2.36 -12.54
CA GLU A 96 8.26 -3.60 -13.24
C GLU A 96 6.74 -3.70 -13.49
N VAL A 97 5.92 -3.14 -12.59
CA VAL A 97 4.47 -3.09 -12.77
C VAL A 97 4.09 -2.17 -13.94
N GLY A 98 4.78 -1.04 -14.07
CA GLY A 98 4.66 -0.14 -15.22
C GLY A 98 5.09 -0.79 -16.54
N GLU A 99 6.19 -1.55 -16.53
CA GLU A 99 6.68 -2.27 -17.70
C GLU A 99 5.69 -3.34 -18.18
N ILE A 100 5.10 -4.10 -17.23
CA ILE A 100 4.03 -5.07 -17.53
C ILE A 100 2.80 -4.35 -18.11
N ALA A 101 2.40 -3.23 -17.52
CA ALA A 101 1.28 -2.44 -18.02
C ALA A 101 1.51 -1.94 -19.45
N SER A 102 2.72 -1.48 -19.75
CA SER A 102 3.10 -1.04 -21.10
C SER A 102 3.05 -2.18 -22.11
N SER A 103 3.63 -3.33 -21.77
CA SER A 103 3.65 -4.53 -22.63
C SER A 103 2.26 -5.06 -22.94
N LEU A 104 1.35 -4.98 -21.95
CA LEU A 104 -0.03 -5.41 -22.11
C LEU A 104 -0.82 -4.46 -23.02
N LYS A 105 -0.61 -3.15 -22.89
CA LYS A 105 -1.19 -2.14 -23.81
C LYS A 105 -0.72 -2.33 -25.25
N GLU A 106 0.57 -2.56 -25.45
CA GLU A 106 1.11 -2.80 -26.79
C GLU A 106 0.49 -4.05 -27.43
N SER A 107 0.35 -5.12 -26.64
CA SER A 107 -0.27 -6.37 -27.09
C SER A 107 -1.74 -6.17 -27.48
N ALA A 108 -2.49 -5.40 -26.69
CA ALA A 108 -3.87 -5.04 -27.01
C ALA A 108 -3.98 -4.21 -28.30
N ALA A 109 -3.10 -3.22 -28.49
CA ALA A 109 -3.06 -2.41 -29.70
C ALA A 109 -2.76 -3.24 -30.95
N ARG A 110 -1.79 -4.16 -30.87
CA ARG A 110 -1.45 -5.08 -31.96
C ARG A 110 -2.63 -5.98 -32.33
N LEU A 111 -3.32 -6.55 -31.35
CA LEU A 111 -4.50 -7.39 -31.60
C LEU A 111 -5.66 -6.60 -32.21
N ASN A 112 -5.90 -5.36 -31.75
CA ASN A 112 -6.91 -4.49 -32.35
C ASN A 112 -6.59 -4.22 -33.84
N GLY A 113 -5.31 -3.93 -34.16
CA GLY A 113 -4.85 -3.79 -35.53
C GLY A 113 -5.08 -5.04 -36.39
N ILE A 114 -4.83 -6.23 -35.84
CA ILE A 114 -5.09 -7.51 -36.54
C ILE A 114 -6.59 -7.67 -36.82
N VAL A 115 -7.46 -7.42 -35.83
CA VAL A 115 -8.92 -7.50 -35.99
C VAL A 115 -9.42 -6.51 -37.04
N SER A 116 -8.91 -5.27 -37.03
CA SER A 116 -9.24 -4.27 -38.05
C SER A 116 -8.83 -4.73 -39.43
N HIS A 117 -7.64 -5.32 -39.58
CA HIS A 117 -7.15 -5.81 -40.86
C HIS A 117 -8.00 -6.97 -41.40
N ILE A 118 -8.38 -7.92 -40.53
CA ILE A 118 -9.29 -9.02 -40.88
C ILE A 118 -10.63 -8.47 -41.38
N ARG A 119 -11.19 -7.45 -40.71
CA ARG A 119 -12.45 -6.82 -41.12
C ARG A 119 -12.34 -6.18 -42.50
N THR A 120 -11.30 -5.39 -42.75
CA THR A 120 -11.06 -4.80 -44.08
C THR A 120 -10.95 -5.86 -45.16
N THR A 121 -10.21 -6.95 -44.90
CA THR A 121 -10.08 -8.05 -45.87
C THR A 121 -11.42 -8.74 -46.12
N ALA A 122 -12.25 -8.95 -45.09
CA ALA A 122 -13.58 -9.53 -45.26
C ALA A 122 -14.51 -8.62 -46.09
N ASP A 123 -14.47 -7.31 -45.88
CA ASP A 123 -15.24 -6.33 -46.65
C ASP A 123 -14.82 -6.31 -48.13
N ASN A 124 -13.50 -6.41 -48.40
CA ASN A 124 -12.97 -6.52 -49.76
C ASN A 124 -13.46 -7.82 -50.44
N VAL A 125 -13.36 -8.96 -49.76
CA VAL A 125 -13.83 -10.26 -50.30
C VAL A 125 -15.34 -10.23 -50.58
N ALA A 126 -16.13 -9.61 -49.71
CA ALA A 126 -17.58 -9.46 -49.92
C ALA A 126 -17.88 -8.62 -51.18
N THR A 127 -17.16 -7.52 -51.38
CA THR A 127 -17.28 -6.65 -52.55
C THR A 127 -16.87 -7.39 -53.83
N GLU A 128 -15.71 -8.04 -53.83
CA GLU A 128 -15.22 -8.83 -54.97
C GLU A 128 -16.19 -9.98 -55.33
N SER A 129 -16.80 -10.62 -54.32
CA SER A 129 -17.80 -11.67 -54.54
C SER A 129 -19.07 -11.14 -55.20
N GLN A 130 -19.48 -9.91 -54.87
CA GLN A 130 -20.62 -9.24 -55.51
C GLN A 130 -20.32 -8.90 -56.97
N GLU A 131 -19.12 -8.37 -57.26
CA GLU A 131 -18.67 -8.08 -58.63
C GLU A 131 -18.58 -9.34 -59.49
N LEU A 132 -18.04 -10.43 -58.92
CA LEU A 132 -17.96 -11.72 -59.61
C LEU A 132 -19.36 -12.28 -59.91
N SER A 133 -20.30 -12.16 -58.96
CA SER A 133 -21.68 -12.59 -59.17
C SER A 133 -22.36 -11.80 -60.29
N ALA A 134 -22.19 -10.48 -60.31
CA ALA A 134 -22.73 -9.62 -61.37
C ALA A 134 -22.12 -9.98 -62.74
N SER A 135 -20.80 -10.19 -62.79
CA SER A 135 -20.09 -10.60 -64.02
C SER A 135 -20.57 -11.96 -64.54
N ALA A 136 -20.81 -12.93 -63.64
CA ALA A 136 -21.32 -14.24 -63.98
C ALA A 136 -22.77 -14.18 -64.53
N GLU A 137 -23.60 -13.28 -64.00
CA GLU A 137 -24.98 -13.06 -64.47
C GLU A 137 -25.00 -12.42 -65.86
N GLU A 138 -24.16 -11.42 -66.10
CA GLU A 138 -23.99 -10.80 -67.43
C GLU A 138 -23.50 -11.81 -68.48
N LEU A 139 -22.49 -12.63 -68.13
CA LEU A 139 -22.02 -13.73 -68.97
C LEU A 139 -23.12 -14.75 -69.28
N SER A 140 -23.94 -15.09 -68.28
CA SER A 140 -25.06 -16.03 -68.47
C SER A 140 -26.12 -15.46 -69.41
N GLN A 141 -26.44 -14.17 -69.31
CA GLN A 141 -27.40 -13.52 -70.21
C GLN A 141 -26.86 -13.46 -71.65
N GLY A 142 -25.60 -13.07 -71.84
CA GLY A 142 -24.97 -13.01 -73.16
C GLY A 142 -24.75 -14.37 -73.83
N ALA A 143 -24.70 -15.47 -73.07
CA ALA A 143 -24.65 -16.82 -73.62
C ALA A 143 -26.02 -17.34 -74.11
N THR A 144 -27.12 -16.72 -73.67
CA THR A 144 -28.49 -17.08 -74.08
C THR A 144 -29.04 -16.27 -75.25
N GLU A 145 -28.37 -15.18 -75.65
CA GLU A 145 -28.62 -14.41 -76.88
C GLU A 145 -27.85 -14.97 -78.08
#